data_AF-A0AAU7CQ57-F1
#
_entry.id   AF-A0AAU7CQ57-F1
#
_cell.length_a   1.000
_cell.length_b   1.000
_cell.length_c   1.000
_cell.angle_alpha   90.00
_cell.angle_beta   90.00
_cell.angle_gamma   90.00
#
_symmetry.space_group_name_H-M   'P 1'
#
loop_
_entity.id
_entity.type
_entity.pdbx_description
1 polymer ?
#
loop_
_entity_poly.entity_id
_entity_poly.type
_entity_poly.pdbx_seq_one_letter_code
_entity_poly.pdbx_strand_id
1 'polypeptide(L)'
;MQRPHRFRLALTCLPILLFLPVATRGEPVAVIVDTSLETGSRQIRQFAFDGDAETYFASKESPSISDHFTLVFDRPVSVKSLSVVTGKPDQGIVGTLETGVLEVSADGKTFTLLAKLTKGEACEDLPAQPIRAVRIKPTSGQADPLAVREFTIASDHPIAHFKYPIEVAVDCSDSPEMKEWAEKVARTCELWYPRLNQALQSDGHKPSSYITMRISRSYNGVAEASGGNILGSSKFFKSHPDDVGAMIHETVHIIQHYQDRSNPGWLVEGVADYIRFFLFEPGKIGPINAERAHYDGSYRTTAAFLAYVADKYDPSLISKLNTMMREGTYKDQAFKELTGKTVHELDEEWRKALER
;
A
#
# COMPACT_ATOMS: atom_id res chain seq x y z
N MET A 1 -50.60 -16.40 25.66
CA MET A 1 -50.22 -15.70 24.42
C MET A 1 -49.23 -14.58 24.77
N GLN A 2 -47.94 -14.89 24.81
CA GLN A 2 -46.87 -13.91 25.03
C GLN A 2 -46.24 -13.57 23.68
N ARG A 3 -46.17 -12.28 23.35
CA ARG A 3 -45.46 -11.76 22.16
C ARG A 3 -43.96 -11.73 22.44
N PRO A 4 -43.08 -12.12 21.49
CA PRO A 4 -41.64 -11.98 21.70
C PRO A 4 -41.19 -10.54 21.42
N HIS A 5 -40.42 -9.99 22.35
CA HIS A 5 -39.72 -8.72 22.17
C HIS A 5 -38.61 -8.88 21.13
N ARG A 6 -38.67 -8.07 20.06
CA ARG A 6 -37.56 -7.92 19.10
C ARG A 6 -36.49 -7.03 19.73
N PHE A 7 -35.37 -7.63 20.13
CA PHE A 7 -34.13 -6.90 20.38
C PHE A 7 -33.63 -6.32 19.05
N ARG A 8 -33.70 -4.99 18.91
CA ARG A 8 -32.94 -4.28 17.87
C ARG A 8 -31.51 -4.14 18.37
N LEU A 9 -30.60 -4.93 17.81
CA LEU A 9 -29.17 -4.70 17.97
C LEU A 9 -28.83 -3.40 17.22
N ALA A 10 -28.52 -2.34 17.95
CA ALA A 10 -27.94 -1.15 17.36
C ALA A 10 -26.50 -1.49 16.95
N LEU A 11 -26.26 -1.65 15.65
CA LEU A 11 -24.90 -1.65 15.09
C LEU A 11 -24.31 -0.27 15.37
N THR A 12 -23.46 -0.18 16.39
CA THR A 12 -22.61 0.97 16.62
C THR A 12 -21.43 0.84 15.65
N CYS A 13 -21.42 1.72 14.65
CA CYS A 13 -20.32 1.87 13.71
C CYS A 13 -19.13 2.48 14.48
N LEU A 14 -18.27 1.62 15.05
CA LEU A 14 -16.99 2.05 15.60
C LEU A 14 -16.10 2.52 14.43
N PRO A 15 -15.39 3.65 14.56
CA PRO A 15 -14.45 4.06 13.52
C PRO A 15 -13.34 3.01 13.41
N ILE A 16 -13.14 2.54 12.19
CA ILE A 16 -12.15 1.54 11.81
C ILE A 16 -10.75 2.11 12.10
N LEU A 17 -10.08 1.61 13.14
CA LEU A 17 -8.65 1.83 13.28
C LEU A 17 -7.93 0.94 12.26
N LEU A 18 -7.55 1.54 11.12
CA LEU A 18 -6.37 1.09 10.39
C LEU A 18 -5.20 1.13 11.38
N PHE A 19 -4.46 0.02 11.51
CA PHE A 19 -3.17 0.02 12.21
C PHE A 19 -2.19 0.81 11.36
N LEU A 20 -2.25 2.13 11.49
CA LEU A 20 -1.22 3.02 10.99
C LEU A 20 0.08 2.67 11.73
N PRO A 21 1.20 2.48 11.02
CA PRO A 21 2.48 2.26 11.68
C PRO A 21 2.74 3.42 12.64
N VAL A 22 3.25 3.11 13.84
CA VAL A 22 3.61 4.14 14.83
C VAL A 22 4.65 5.06 14.18
N ALA A 23 4.25 6.29 13.90
CA ALA A 23 5.13 7.26 13.26
C ALA A 23 6.35 7.53 14.16
N THR A 24 7.55 7.31 13.62
CA THR A 24 8.77 7.71 14.31
C THR A 24 8.90 9.24 14.27
N ARG A 25 9.57 9.82 15.28
CA ARG A 25 9.72 11.28 15.39
C ARG A 25 10.53 11.79 14.19
N GLY A 26 9.91 12.61 13.33
CA GLY A 26 10.56 13.20 12.16
C GLY A 26 10.19 12.59 10.80
N GLU A 27 9.46 11.47 10.76
CA GLU A 27 8.89 10.96 9.50
C GLU A 27 7.85 11.95 8.94
N PRO A 28 7.77 12.16 7.62
CA PRO A 28 6.67 12.89 7.00
C PRO A 28 5.30 12.29 7.36
N VAL A 29 4.26 13.12 7.37
CA VAL A 29 2.87 12.71 7.62
C VAL A 29 2.40 11.82 6.48
N ALA A 30 1.90 10.62 6.78
CA ALA A 30 1.39 9.71 5.74
C ALA A 30 -0.01 10.14 5.29
N VAL A 31 -0.33 9.87 4.02
CA VAL A 31 -1.60 10.22 3.38
C VAL A 31 -2.28 8.97 2.84
N ILE A 32 -3.59 8.90 3.03
CA ILE A 32 -4.48 7.93 2.38
C ILE A 32 -5.45 8.70 1.49
N VAL A 33 -5.71 8.20 0.30
CA VAL A 33 -6.78 8.71 -0.55
C VAL A 33 -8.07 7.96 -0.26
N ASP A 34 -9.09 8.68 0.17
CA ASP A 34 -10.46 8.21 0.38
C ASP A 34 -11.39 8.89 -0.63
N THR A 35 -12.01 8.11 -1.49
CA THR A 35 -12.79 8.63 -2.63
C THR A 35 -13.93 7.68 -2.95
N SER A 36 -15.09 8.25 -3.28
CA SER A 36 -16.23 7.49 -3.82
C SER A 36 -16.08 7.21 -5.32
N LEU A 37 -15.14 7.87 -5.98
CA LEU A 37 -14.93 7.80 -7.42
C LEU A 37 -14.07 6.59 -7.78
N GLU A 38 -14.60 5.69 -8.61
CA GLU A 38 -13.82 4.59 -9.18
C GLU A 38 -12.77 5.13 -10.17
N THR A 39 -11.59 4.52 -10.18
CA THR A 39 -10.50 4.86 -11.12
C THR A 39 -10.83 4.44 -12.55
N GLY A 40 -10.66 5.40 -13.48
CA GLY A 40 -10.76 5.22 -14.92
C GLY A 40 -9.39 5.26 -15.60
N SER A 41 -9.25 4.57 -16.73
CA SER A 41 -8.07 4.64 -17.62
C SER A 41 -6.69 4.46 -16.94
N ARG A 42 -6.63 3.73 -15.82
CA ARG A 42 -5.43 3.54 -14.98
C ARG A 42 -4.79 4.85 -14.48
N GLN A 43 -5.56 5.93 -14.45
CA GLN A 43 -5.17 7.21 -13.86
C GLN A 43 -5.56 7.17 -12.39
N ILE A 44 -4.69 6.54 -11.59
CA ILE A 44 -4.98 6.09 -10.24
C ILE A 44 -5.15 7.23 -9.24
N ARG A 45 -5.82 6.94 -8.13
CA ARG A 45 -6.11 7.99 -7.13
C ARG A 45 -4.89 8.60 -6.47
N GLN A 46 -3.77 7.88 -6.35
CA GLN A 46 -2.55 8.42 -5.74
C GLN A 46 -1.81 9.44 -6.63
N PHE A 47 -2.09 9.48 -7.94
CA PHE A 47 -1.50 10.49 -8.83
C PHE A 47 -1.95 11.92 -8.51
N ALA A 48 -3.09 12.11 -7.83
CA ALA A 48 -3.52 13.43 -7.39
C ALA A 48 -2.66 14.04 -6.26
N PHE A 49 -1.63 13.32 -5.78
CA PHE A 49 -0.74 13.76 -4.70
C PHE A 49 0.66 13.10 -4.77
N ASP A 50 1.19 12.93 -5.97
CA ASP A 50 2.53 12.34 -6.19
C ASP A 50 3.62 13.40 -6.43
N GLY A 51 3.24 14.67 -6.62
CA GLY A 51 4.16 15.78 -6.89
C GLY A 51 4.52 15.96 -8.35
N ASP A 52 3.83 15.28 -9.27
CA ASP A 52 4.00 15.38 -10.71
C ASP A 52 2.77 16.02 -11.37
N ALA A 53 2.93 17.23 -11.91
CA ALA A 53 1.82 17.94 -12.55
C ALA A 53 1.35 17.29 -13.87
N GLU A 54 2.11 16.34 -14.41
CA GLU A 54 1.78 15.61 -15.64
C GLU A 54 0.99 14.31 -15.37
N THR A 55 0.90 13.87 -14.11
CA THR A 55 0.03 12.77 -13.70
C THR A 55 -1.29 13.33 -13.16
N TYR A 56 -2.31 12.46 -13.07
CA TYR A 56 -3.61 12.83 -12.54
C TYR A 56 -4.40 11.58 -12.15
N PHE A 57 -5.31 11.72 -11.20
CA PHE A 57 -6.42 10.77 -11.06
C PHE A 57 -7.48 11.06 -12.13
N ALA A 58 -8.09 10.02 -12.71
CA ALA A 58 -9.31 10.17 -13.50
C ALA A 58 -10.42 9.26 -12.96
N SER A 59 -11.61 9.80 -12.76
CA SER A 59 -12.77 8.99 -12.46
C SER A 59 -13.20 8.20 -13.70
N LYS A 60 -13.73 7.01 -13.47
CA LYS A 60 -14.30 6.14 -14.50
C LYS A 60 -15.61 6.69 -15.03
N GLU A 61 -16.45 7.15 -14.12
CA GLU A 61 -17.77 7.72 -14.40
C GLU A 61 -17.80 9.20 -14.05
N SER A 62 -18.78 9.93 -14.60
CA SER A 62 -18.98 11.34 -14.30
C SER A 62 -19.44 11.53 -12.85
N PRO A 63 -18.89 12.52 -12.13
CA PRO A 63 -19.16 12.67 -10.70
C PRO A 63 -20.54 13.30 -10.45
N SER A 64 -21.11 12.95 -9.31
CA SER A 64 -22.36 13.48 -8.77
C SER A 64 -22.12 14.30 -7.48
N ILE A 65 -23.17 14.95 -6.98
CA ILE A 65 -23.09 15.72 -5.71
C ILE A 65 -22.79 14.85 -4.47
N SER A 66 -23.01 13.54 -4.55
CA SER A 66 -22.64 12.62 -3.47
C SER A 66 -21.17 12.23 -3.49
N ASP A 67 -20.46 12.51 -4.59
CA ASP A 67 -19.09 12.08 -4.73
C ASP A 67 -18.10 12.99 -3.99
N HIS A 68 -16.93 12.44 -3.67
CA HIS A 68 -15.83 13.21 -3.08
C HIS A 68 -14.49 12.60 -3.47
N PHE A 69 -13.46 13.43 -3.41
CA PHE A 69 -12.07 12.99 -3.45
C PHE A 69 -11.34 13.61 -2.26
N THR A 70 -10.86 12.77 -1.33
CA THR A 70 -10.34 13.20 -0.03
C THR A 70 -8.93 12.67 0.21
N LEU A 71 -8.03 13.55 0.64
CA LEU A 71 -6.76 13.18 1.23
C LEU A 71 -6.93 13.17 2.76
N VAL A 72 -6.61 12.06 3.39
CA VAL A 72 -6.70 11.86 4.85
C VAL A 72 -5.29 11.72 5.41
N PHE A 73 -4.96 12.52 6.42
CA PHE A 73 -3.67 12.51 7.08
C PHE A 73 -3.66 11.54 8.27
N ASP A 74 -2.58 10.78 8.44
CA ASP A 74 -2.39 9.82 9.53
C ASP A 74 -2.27 10.46 10.92
N ARG A 75 -1.88 11.74 10.99
CA ARG A 75 -1.95 12.65 12.15
C ARG A 75 -2.48 14.06 11.78
N PRO A 76 -2.96 14.89 12.73
CA PRO A 76 -3.36 16.26 12.39
C PRO A 76 -2.13 17.06 11.97
N VAL A 77 -2.29 17.95 10.98
CA VAL A 77 -1.21 18.76 10.41
C VAL A 77 -1.62 20.22 10.38
N SER A 78 -0.73 21.12 10.83
CA SER A 78 -0.97 22.55 10.75
C SER A 78 -0.70 23.01 9.31
N VAL A 79 -1.76 23.14 8.52
CA VAL A 79 -1.67 23.54 7.11
C VAL A 79 -1.68 25.06 7.00
N LYS A 80 -0.73 25.59 6.23
CA LYS A 80 -0.50 27.03 5.97
C LYS A 80 -1.18 27.49 4.69
N SER A 81 -1.16 26.66 3.65
CA SER A 81 -1.90 26.90 2.42
C SER A 81 -2.28 25.58 1.76
N LEU A 82 -3.36 25.63 1.00
CA LEU A 82 -3.91 24.49 0.29
C LEU A 82 -4.34 24.94 -1.10
N SER A 83 -3.87 24.24 -2.12
CA SER A 83 -4.41 24.36 -3.48
C SER A 83 -4.74 23.00 -4.07
N VAL A 84 -5.65 23.02 -5.02
CA VAL A 84 -6.01 21.86 -5.84
C VAL A 84 -6.24 22.33 -7.27
N VAL A 85 -5.78 21.51 -8.21
CA VAL A 85 -6.11 21.67 -9.62
C VAL A 85 -6.77 20.42 -10.16
N THR A 86 -7.87 20.60 -10.87
CA THR A 86 -8.60 19.56 -11.60
C THR A 86 -8.49 19.77 -13.10
N GLY A 87 -8.81 18.75 -13.89
CA GLY A 87 -8.60 18.73 -15.34
C GLY A 87 -7.37 17.94 -15.75
N LYS A 88 -7.40 17.41 -16.97
CA LYS A 88 -6.29 16.64 -17.54
C LYS A 88 -5.15 17.57 -17.98
N PRO A 89 -3.88 17.18 -17.79
CA PRO A 89 -2.76 17.93 -18.33
C PRO A 89 -2.89 18.04 -19.86
N ASP A 90 -2.51 19.19 -20.40
CA ASP A 90 -2.49 19.52 -21.83
C ASP A 90 -3.80 19.32 -22.63
N GLN A 91 -4.95 19.16 -21.97
CA GLN A 91 -6.26 19.03 -22.63
C GLN A 91 -7.25 20.15 -22.29
N GLY A 92 -6.74 21.31 -21.86
CA GLY A 92 -7.55 22.48 -21.58
C GLY A 92 -8.56 22.23 -20.45
N ILE A 93 -9.86 22.28 -20.77
CA ILE A 93 -10.95 22.13 -19.79
C ILE A 93 -11.39 20.67 -19.56
N VAL A 94 -10.85 19.70 -20.29
CA VAL A 94 -11.33 18.31 -20.22
C VAL A 94 -11.09 17.72 -18.83
N GLY A 95 -12.16 17.21 -18.21
CA GLY A 95 -12.15 16.62 -16.87
C GLY A 95 -12.02 17.61 -15.71
N THR A 96 -12.14 18.91 -16.00
CA THR A 96 -12.19 19.95 -14.96
C THR A 96 -13.42 19.77 -14.09
N LEU A 97 -13.32 20.01 -12.79
CA LEU A 97 -14.50 20.09 -11.92
C LEU A 97 -15.27 21.38 -12.24
N GLU A 98 -16.45 21.26 -12.85
CA GLU A 98 -17.22 22.42 -13.32
C GLU A 98 -17.75 23.28 -12.16
N THR A 99 -18.34 22.63 -11.16
CA THR A 99 -18.74 23.27 -9.91
C THR A 99 -18.40 22.39 -8.73
N GLY A 100 -17.68 22.95 -7.76
CA GLY A 100 -17.31 22.22 -6.56
C GLY A 100 -16.74 23.10 -5.49
N VAL A 101 -16.48 22.48 -4.34
CA VAL A 101 -15.91 23.12 -3.17
C VAL A 101 -14.67 22.38 -2.70
N LEU A 102 -13.72 23.15 -2.20
CA LEU A 102 -12.58 22.68 -1.42
C LEU A 102 -12.96 22.80 0.05
N GLU A 103 -12.84 21.70 0.78
CA GLU A 103 -13.24 21.61 2.18
C GLU A 103 -12.12 20.99 3.01
N VAL A 104 -12.08 21.38 4.29
CA VAL A 104 -11.13 20.84 5.27
C VAL A 104 -11.86 20.28 6.48
N SER A 105 -11.25 19.32 7.16
CA SER A 105 -11.81 18.68 8.34
C SER A 105 -10.76 18.53 9.43
N ALA A 106 -11.08 18.91 10.67
CA ALA A 106 -10.20 18.74 11.83
C ALA A 106 -10.27 17.32 12.43
N ASP A 107 -11.38 16.60 12.22
CA ASP A 107 -11.64 15.27 12.79
C ASP A 107 -11.68 14.15 11.72
N GLY A 108 -11.57 14.50 10.44
CA GLY A 108 -11.68 13.60 9.29
C GLY A 108 -13.13 13.19 8.97
N LYS A 109 -14.13 13.79 9.61
CA LYS A 109 -15.55 13.41 9.50
C LYS A 109 -16.43 14.60 9.14
N THR A 110 -16.25 15.70 9.85
CA THR A 110 -17.00 16.93 9.66
C THR A 110 -16.19 17.89 8.83
N PHE A 111 -16.72 18.31 7.69
CA PHE A 111 -16.02 19.15 6.74
C PHE A 111 -16.58 20.57 6.76
N THR A 112 -15.67 21.53 6.62
CA THR A 112 -15.94 22.96 6.56
C THR A 112 -15.49 23.52 5.22
N LEU A 113 -16.31 24.39 4.64
CA LEU A 113 -16.01 25.06 3.38
C LEU A 113 -14.76 25.94 3.55
N LEU A 114 -13.78 25.73 2.68
CA LEU A 114 -12.61 26.59 2.57
C LEU A 114 -12.74 27.52 1.37
N ALA A 115 -12.98 26.96 0.17
CA ALA A 115 -13.11 27.71 -1.07
C ALA A 115 -14.09 27.06 -2.05
N LYS A 116 -14.57 27.86 -3.01
CA LYS A 116 -15.23 27.35 -4.22
C LYS A 116 -14.20 27.17 -5.32
N LEU A 117 -14.29 26.09 -6.08
CA LEU A 117 -13.44 25.92 -7.25
C LEU A 117 -13.93 26.85 -8.37
N THR A 118 -12.99 27.56 -9.00
CA THR A 118 -13.22 28.41 -10.17
C THR A 118 -12.39 27.87 -11.32
N LYS A 119 -13.04 27.46 -12.42
CA LYS A 119 -12.37 26.79 -13.55
C LYS A 119 -11.52 25.58 -13.11
N GLY A 120 -12.03 24.82 -12.14
CA GLY A 120 -11.38 23.62 -11.62
C GLY A 120 -10.20 23.85 -10.69
N GLU A 121 -9.98 25.08 -10.25
CA GLU A 121 -8.89 25.42 -9.33
C GLU A 121 -9.45 26.04 -8.06
N ALA A 122 -8.81 25.75 -6.92
CA ALA A 122 -8.97 26.50 -5.68
C ALA A 122 -7.60 26.63 -5.00
N CYS A 123 -7.36 27.77 -4.38
CA CYS A 123 -6.14 28.05 -3.61
C CYS A 123 -6.51 28.99 -2.46
N GLU A 124 -6.20 28.60 -1.24
CA GLU A 124 -6.49 29.39 -0.05
C GLU A 124 -5.34 29.27 0.97
N ASP A 125 -5.09 30.35 1.68
CA ASP A 125 -4.25 30.35 2.88
C ASP A 125 -5.09 29.93 4.08
N LEU A 126 -4.48 29.16 4.98
CA LEU A 126 -5.11 28.74 6.23
C LEU A 126 -4.34 29.31 7.42
N PRO A 127 -5.03 29.67 8.51
CA PRO A 127 -4.39 30.12 9.73
C PRO A 127 -3.74 28.96 10.51
N ALA A 128 -2.81 28.22 9.89
CA ALA A 128 -2.03 27.14 10.50
C ALA A 128 -2.83 26.22 11.46
N GLN A 129 -4.08 25.92 11.12
CA GLN A 129 -4.95 25.12 11.98
C GLN A 129 -4.66 23.64 11.75
N PRO A 130 -4.63 22.82 12.81
CA PRO A 130 -4.45 21.39 12.67
C PRO A 130 -5.67 20.77 11.98
N ILE A 131 -5.47 20.24 10.78
CA ILE A 131 -6.50 19.52 10.02
C ILE A 131 -6.11 18.05 9.83
N ARG A 132 -7.12 17.22 9.61
CA ARG A 132 -7.04 15.77 9.41
C ARG A 132 -7.36 15.30 8.01
N ALA A 133 -8.14 16.07 7.27
CA ALA A 133 -8.44 15.76 5.90
C ALA A 133 -8.69 17.02 5.09
N VAL A 134 -8.39 16.92 3.80
CA VAL A 134 -8.76 17.90 2.77
C VAL A 134 -9.53 17.17 1.68
N ARG A 135 -10.57 17.79 1.12
CA ARG A 135 -11.31 17.18 0.02
C ARG A 135 -11.80 18.20 -1.00
N ILE A 136 -12.00 17.71 -2.21
CA ILE A 136 -12.90 18.35 -3.17
C ILE A 136 -14.22 17.60 -3.21
N LYS A 137 -15.30 18.35 -3.41
CA LYS A 137 -16.65 17.81 -3.54
C LYS A 137 -17.42 18.54 -4.65
N PRO A 138 -17.99 17.84 -5.64
CA PRO A 138 -18.88 18.43 -6.63
C PRO A 138 -20.12 19.05 -5.95
N THR A 139 -20.53 20.24 -6.41
CA THR A 139 -21.77 20.89 -5.94
C THR A 139 -22.94 20.70 -6.88
N SER A 140 -22.67 20.19 -8.09
CA SER A 140 -23.64 19.69 -9.06
C SER A 140 -23.07 18.44 -9.72
N GLY A 141 -23.90 17.68 -10.43
CA GLY A 141 -23.37 16.72 -11.40
C GLY A 141 -22.72 17.46 -12.58
N GLN A 142 -21.83 16.77 -13.30
CA GLN A 142 -21.28 17.21 -14.59
C GLN A 142 -21.32 16.07 -15.61
N ALA A 143 -21.18 16.39 -16.89
CA ALA A 143 -21.28 15.40 -17.96
C ALA A 143 -20.02 14.56 -18.14
N ASP A 144 -18.84 15.16 -17.94
CA ASP A 144 -17.56 14.52 -18.18
C ASP A 144 -16.95 13.92 -16.91
N PRO A 145 -16.22 12.79 -16.99
CA PRO A 145 -15.44 12.25 -15.89
C PRO A 145 -14.46 13.26 -15.31
N LEU A 146 -14.31 13.25 -13.98
CA LEU A 146 -13.44 14.16 -13.26
C LEU A 146 -11.97 13.72 -13.38
N ALA A 147 -11.09 14.67 -13.64
CA ALA A 147 -9.65 14.51 -13.45
C ALA A 147 -9.20 15.37 -12.27
N VAL A 148 -8.47 14.80 -11.32
CA VAL A 148 -7.82 15.53 -10.22
C VAL A 148 -6.34 15.47 -10.47
N ARG A 149 -5.76 16.61 -10.82
CA ARG A 149 -4.36 16.71 -11.24
C ARG A 149 -3.45 16.66 -10.04
N GLU A 150 -3.56 17.65 -9.16
CA GLU A 150 -2.62 17.76 -8.04
C GLU A 150 -3.24 18.54 -6.88
N PHE A 151 -2.95 18.09 -5.66
CA PHE A 151 -3.09 18.87 -4.44
C PHE A 151 -1.72 19.41 -4.05
N THR A 152 -1.61 20.70 -3.74
CA THR A 152 -0.40 21.26 -3.16
C THR A 152 -0.69 21.76 -1.76
N ILE A 153 0.07 21.28 -0.78
CA ILE A 153 -0.18 21.56 0.64
C ILE A 153 1.11 22.05 1.29
N ALA A 154 1.09 23.30 1.78
CA ALA A 154 2.17 23.82 2.60
C ALA A 154 1.82 23.66 4.08
N SER A 155 2.74 23.14 4.90
CA SER A 155 2.49 22.83 6.32
C SER A 155 3.72 23.10 7.21
N ASP A 156 3.57 22.90 8.52
CA ASP A 156 4.66 22.91 9.49
C ASP A 156 5.51 21.63 9.43
N HIS A 157 4.87 20.48 9.22
CA HIS A 157 5.49 19.18 9.06
C HIS A 157 5.31 18.68 7.61
N PRO A 158 6.37 18.17 6.97
CA PRO A 158 6.27 17.60 5.63
C PRO A 158 5.17 16.54 5.55
N ILE A 159 4.36 16.60 4.50
CA ILE A 159 3.38 15.59 4.16
C ILE A 159 4.00 14.73 3.05
N ALA A 160 3.93 13.40 3.20
CA ALA A 160 4.50 12.48 2.24
C ALA A 160 3.70 12.49 0.94
N HIS A 161 4.33 12.95 -0.15
CA HIS A 161 3.83 12.67 -1.50
C HIS A 161 3.99 11.18 -1.81
N PHE A 162 3.14 10.65 -2.69
CA PHE A 162 3.22 9.25 -3.11
C PHE A 162 4.43 9.02 -4.03
N LYS A 163 5.60 8.70 -3.46
CA LYS A 163 6.82 8.40 -4.24
C LYS A 163 6.67 7.18 -5.18
N TYR A 164 5.87 6.21 -4.77
CA TYR A 164 5.55 5.01 -5.55
C TYR A 164 4.02 4.88 -5.61
N PRO A 165 3.33 5.70 -6.43
CA PRO A 165 1.88 5.69 -6.50
C PRO A 165 1.37 4.30 -6.89
N ILE A 166 0.40 3.79 -6.14
CA ILE A 166 -0.21 2.48 -6.37
C ILE A 166 -1.71 2.53 -6.10
N GLU A 167 -2.45 1.78 -6.91
CA GLU A 167 -3.82 1.40 -6.60
C GLU A 167 -4.01 -0.11 -6.64
N VAL A 168 -4.56 -0.63 -5.54
CA VAL A 168 -4.98 -2.01 -5.40
C VAL A 168 -6.49 -2.06 -5.62
N ALA A 169 -6.88 -2.46 -6.83
CA ALA A 169 -8.27 -2.64 -7.22
C ALA A 169 -8.80 -3.98 -6.70
N VAL A 170 -9.80 -3.93 -5.82
CA VAL A 170 -10.36 -5.12 -5.18
C VAL A 170 -11.46 -5.73 -6.05
N ASP A 171 -11.30 -7.01 -6.39
CA ASP A 171 -12.33 -7.83 -7.01
C ASP A 171 -12.81 -8.91 -6.03
N CYS A 172 -13.97 -8.66 -5.45
CA CYS A 172 -14.69 -9.61 -4.60
C CYS A 172 -15.95 -10.15 -5.29
N SER A 173 -16.04 -10.13 -6.62
CA SER A 173 -17.21 -10.64 -7.35
C SER A 173 -17.54 -12.10 -7.01
N ASP A 174 -16.51 -12.92 -6.82
CA ASP A 174 -16.64 -14.31 -6.39
C ASP A 174 -16.89 -14.43 -4.88
N SER A 175 -16.51 -13.48 -4.04
CA SER A 175 -16.74 -13.51 -2.57
C SER A 175 -17.21 -12.16 -2.01
N PRO A 176 -18.45 -11.71 -2.30
CA PRO A 176 -18.89 -10.35 -1.95
C PRO A 176 -18.82 -10.03 -0.45
N GLU A 177 -18.99 -11.03 0.40
CA GLU A 177 -18.87 -10.93 1.86
C GLU A 177 -17.46 -10.57 2.34
N MET A 178 -16.44 -10.75 1.50
CA MET A 178 -15.05 -10.41 1.82
C MET A 178 -14.69 -8.97 1.45
N LYS A 179 -15.60 -8.20 0.83
CA LYS A 179 -15.30 -6.87 0.28
C LYS A 179 -14.70 -5.92 1.31
N GLU A 180 -15.32 -5.78 2.47
CA GLU A 180 -14.83 -4.89 3.54
C GLU A 180 -13.43 -5.27 4.02
N TRP A 181 -13.18 -6.58 4.21
CA TRP A 181 -11.87 -7.08 4.61
C TRP A 181 -10.82 -6.82 3.51
N ALA A 182 -11.16 -7.13 2.25
CA ALA A 182 -10.24 -6.99 1.13
C ALA A 182 -9.90 -5.52 0.85
N GLU A 183 -10.86 -4.61 0.96
CA GLU A 183 -10.61 -3.16 0.88
C GLU A 183 -9.66 -2.68 1.98
N LYS A 184 -9.86 -3.15 3.23
CA LYS A 184 -8.94 -2.82 4.34
C LYS A 184 -7.51 -3.34 4.09
N VAL A 185 -7.40 -4.56 3.60
CA VAL A 185 -6.10 -5.17 3.27
C VAL A 185 -5.43 -4.45 2.10
N ALA A 186 -6.18 -4.13 1.05
CA ALA A 186 -5.70 -3.33 -0.08
C ALA A 186 -5.12 -1.98 0.37
N ARG A 187 -5.82 -1.25 1.27
CA ARG A 187 -5.30 0.00 1.85
C ARG A 187 -4.04 -0.22 2.68
N THR A 188 -3.91 -1.36 3.34
CA THR A 188 -2.69 -1.73 4.08
C THR A 188 -1.52 -1.99 3.13
N CYS A 189 -1.74 -2.72 2.03
CA CYS A 189 -0.74 -2.94 1.00
C CYS A 189 -0.25 -1.62 0.38
N GLU A 190 -1.16 -0.70 0.08
CA GLU A 190 -0.83 0.62 -0.49
C GLU A 190 -0.03 1.48 0.49
N LEU A 191 -0.42 1.49 1.76
CA LEU A 191 0.30 2.22 2.82
C LEU A 191 1.73 1.71 2.98
N TRP A 192 1.94 0.39 2.85
CA TRP A 192 3.26 -0.22 2.96
C TRP A 192 4.09 -0.18 1.67
N TYR A 193 3.43 -0.03 0.51
CA TYR A 193 4.07 -0.10 -0.81
C TYR A 193 5.34 0.76 -0.93
N PRO A 194 5.40 2.01 -0.41
CA PRO A 194 6.63 2.79 -0.49
C PRO A 194 7.81 2.18 0.27
N ARG A 195 7.56 1.62 1.46
CA ARG A 195 8.59 0.97 2.28
C ARG A 195 9.05 -0.35 1.66
N LEU A 196 8.13 -1.12 1.08
CA LEU A 196 8.47 -2.35 0.35
C LEU A 196 9.37 -2.05 -0.85
N ASN A 197 9.04 -1.01 -1.62
CA ASN A 197 9.85 -0.56 -2.75
C ASN A 197 11.22 -0.03 -2.33
N GLN A 198 11.30 0.67 -1.20
CA GLN A 198 12.58 1.12 -0.65
C GLN A 198 13.47 -0.06 -0.24
N ALA A 199 12.91 -1.09 0.40
CA ALA A 199 13.66 -2.28 0.81
C ALA A 199 14.16 -3.12 -0.37
N LEU A 200 13.46 -3.06 -1.50
CA LEU A 200 13.74 -3.83 -2.72
C LEU A 200 14.13 -2.93 -3.89
N GLN A 201 14.70 -1.76 -3.62
CA GLN A 201 15.06 -0.80 -4.66
C GLN A 201 16.16 -1.38 -5.57
N SER A 202 15.98 -1.25 -6.88
CA SER A 202 17.06 -1.39 -7.88
C SER A 202 17.00 -0.22 -8.84
N ASP A 203 18.15 0.13 -9.40
CA ASP A 203 18.25 1.19 -10.39
C ASP A 203 17.42 0.87 -11.64
N GLY A 204 16.70 1.88 -12.14
CA GLY A 204 15.84 1.76 -13.31
C GLY A 204 14.55 0.95 -13.11
N HIS A 205 14.38 0.25 -11.98
CA HIS A 205 13.14 -0.48 -11.70
C HIS A 205 11.99 0.48 -11.40
N LYS A 206 10.90 0.34 -12.15
CA LYS A 206 9.65 1.07 -11.92
C LYS A 206 8.58 0.07 -11.46
N PRO A 207 8.11 0.14 -10.20
CA PRO A 207 7.06 -0.73 -9.72
C PRO A 207 5.73 -0.45 -10.43
N SER A 208 4.82 -1.43 -10.43
CA SER A 208 3.48 -1.24 -10.99
C SER A 208 2.71 -0.19 -10.19
N SER A 209 2.04 0.72 -10.89
CA SER A 209 1.11 1.67 -10.26
C SER A 209 -0.32 1.13 -10.14
N TYR A 210 -0.60 -0.04 -10.71
CA TYR A 210 -1.93 -0.63 -10.64
C TYR A 210 -1.83 -2.14 -10.46
N ILE A 211 -2.55 -2.68 -9.48
CA ILE A 211 -2.67 -4.13 -9.26
C ILE A 211 -4.13 -4.50 -8.99
N THR A 212 -4.48 -5.75 -9.31
CA THR A 212 -5.81 -6.30 -8.96
C THR A 212 -5.66 -7.27 -7.80
N MET A 213 -6.46 -7.13 -6.76
CA MET A 213 -6.57 -8.09 -5.66
C MET A 213 -7.92 -8.81 -5.75
N ARG A 214 -7.89 -10.06 -6.20
CA ARG A 214 -9.07 -10.90 -6.32
C ARG A 214 -9.21 -11.85 -5.14
N ILE A 215 -10.41 -11.94 -4.56
CA ILE A 215 -10.72 -12.91 -3.50
C ILE A 215 -11.64 -13.99 -4.04
N SER A 216 -11.19 -15.25 -4.01
CA SER A 216 -11.92 -16.36 -4.61
C SER A 216 -12.26 -17.49 -3.62
N ARG A 217 -13.44 -18.09 -3.79
CA ARG A 217 -13.91 -19.28 -3.06
C ARG A 217 -13.28 -20.57 -3.57
N SER A 218 -12.90 -20.62 -4.84
CA SER A 218 -12.36 -21.83 -5.48
C SER A 218 -10.84 -21.97 -5.33
N TYR A 219 -10.15 -20.92 -4.88
CA TYR A 219 -8.71 -20.96 -4.63
C TYR A 219 -8.39 -21.71 -3.33
N ASN A 220 -7.58 -22.76 -3.44
CA ASN A 220 -7.27 -23.69 -2.35
C ASN A 220 -5.95 -23.38 -1.60
N GLY A 221 -5.15 -22.44 -2.12
CA GLY A 221 -3.95 -21.95 -1.44
C GLY A 221 -4.27 -20.89 -0.37
N VAL A 222 -3.24 -20.15 0.05
CA VAL A 222 -3.41 -18.97 0.92
C VAL A 222 -3.62 -17.74 0.04
N ALA A 223 -2.58 -17.37 -0.71
CA ALA A 223 -2.59 -16.38 -1.75
C ALA A 223 -1.51 -16.70 -2.81
N GLU A 224 -1.58 -16.04 -3.97
CA GLU A 224 -0.53 -16.07 -5.00
C GLU A 224 -0.51 -14.74 -5.78
N ALA A 225 0.65 -14.39 -6.32
CA ALA A 225 0.85 -13.22 -7.17
C ALA A 225 1.32 -13.59 -8.57
N SER A 226 0.76 -12.93 -9.58
CA SER A 226 1.23 -13.04 -10.97
C SER A 226 0.80 -11.86 -11.83
N GLY A 227 1.75 -11.27 -12.58
CA GLY A 227 1.47 -10.30 -13.63
C GLY A 227 0.60 -9.10 -13.20
N GLY A 228 0.86 -8.53 -12.02
CA GLY A 228 0.07 -7.42 -11.48
C GLY A 228 -1.24 -7.84 -10.79
N ASN A 229 -1.44 -9.14 -10.55
CA ASN A 229 -2.62 -9.67 -9.86
C ASN A 229 -2.20 -10.40 -8.59
N ILE A 230 -3.01 -10.26 -7.55
CA ILE A 230 -2.96 -11.03 -6.33
C ILE A 230 -4.28 -11.81 -6.24
N LEU A 231 -4.20 -13.12 -6.04
CA LEU A 231 -5.35 -13.99 -5.80
C LEU A 231 -5.29 -14.50 -4.37
N GLY A 232 -6.31 -14.19 -3.56
CA GLY A 232 -6.44 -14.67 -2.18
C GLY A 232 -7.57 -15.68 -1.99
N SER A 233 -7.39 -16.62 -1.07
CA SER A 233 -8.43 -17.59 -0.70
C SER A 233 -9.45 -17.00 0.28
N SER A 234 -10.70 -16.90 -0.15
CA SER A 234 -11.84 -16.53 0.70
C SER A 234 -11.96 -17.44 1.92
N LYS A 235 -11.74 -18.75 1.74
CA LYS A 235 -11.80 -19.73 2.84
C LYS A 235 -10.71 -19.47 3.88
N PHE A 236 -9.47 -19.26 3.43
CA PHE A 236 -8.36 -19.06 4.34
C PHE A 236 -8.52 -17.78 5.16
N PHE A 237 -8.81 -16.65 4.51
CA PHE A 237 -8.88 -15.35 5.18
C PHE A 237 -10.13 -15.15 6.03
N LYS A 238 -11.19 -15.94 5.84
CA LYS A 238 -12.28 -16.04 6.83
C LYS A 238 -11.83 -16.70 8.13
N SER A 239 -11.00 -17.73 8.03
CA SER A 239 -10.46 -18.44 9.19
C SER A 239 -9.28 -17.72 9.84
N HIS A 240 -8.54 -16.91 9.08
CA HIS A 240 -7.34 -16.19 9.52
C HIS A 240 -7.37 -14.72 9.07
N PRO A 241 -8.38 -13.93 9.49
CA PRO A 241 -8.55 -12.55 9.00
C PRO A 241 -7.39 -11.62 9.36
N ASP A 242 -6.61 -11.97 10.39
CA ASP A 242 -5.45 -11.21 10.85
C ASP A 242 -4.16 -11.53 10.07
N ASP A 243 -4.18 -12.53 9.18
CA ASP A 243 -3.02 -12.90 8.34
C ASP A 243 -2.86 -11.98 7.12
N VAL A 244 -2.85 -10.66 7.38
CA VAL A 244 -2.61 -9.62 6.37
C VAL A 244 -1.20 -9.76 5.79
N GLY A 245 -0.25 -10.32 6.56
CA GLY A 245 1.12 -10.56 6.13
C GLY A 245 1.23 -11.42 4.87
N ALA A 246 0.30 -12.36 4.64
CA ALA A 246 0.25 -13.12 3.39
C ALA A 246 0.01 -12.24 2.16
N MET A 247 -0.83 -11.21 2.27
CA MET A 247 -1.10 -10.27 1.17
C MET A 247 0.04 -9.27 0.97
N ILE A 248 0.78 -8.93 2.03
CA ILE A 248 2.04 -8.19 1.93
C ILE A 248 3.11 -9.02 1.21
N HIS A 249 3.22 -10.32 1.53
CA HIS A 249 4.09 -11.25 0.82
C HIS A 249 3.79 -11.27 -0.69
N GLU A 250 2.52 -11.40 -1.08
CA GLU A 250 2.14 -11.32 -2.50
C GLU A 250 2.44 -9.94 -3.12
N THR A 251 2.29 -8.86 -2.36
CA THR A 251 2.66 -7.52 -2.82
C THR A 251 4.16 -7.40 -3.08
N VAL A 252 5.00 -8.09 -2.30
CA VAL A 252 6.45 -8.18 -2.54
C VAL A 252 6.74 -8.89 -3.86
N HIS A 253 6.06 -9.99 -4.18
CA HIS A 253 6.22 -10.67 -5.48
C HIS A 253 5.89 -9.74 -6.66
N ILE A 254 4.91 -8.84 -6.52
CA ILE A 254 4.63 -7.80 -7.54
C ILE A 254 5.81 -6.84 -7.72
N ILE A 255 6.53 -6.49 -6.65
CA ILE A 255 7.70 -5.59 -6.70
C ILE A 255 8.95 -6.32 -7.21
N GLN A 256 9.12 -7.59 -6.84
CA GLN A 256 10.22 -8.40 -7.31
C GLN A 256 10.20 -8.47 -8.84
N HIS A 257 9.07 -8.90 -9.42
CA HIS A 257 8.81 -8.97 -10.87
C HIS A 257 10.05 -9.40 -11.69
N TYR A 258 10.76 -10.41 -11.19
CA TYR A 258 12.02 -10.85 -11.77
C TYR A 258 11.78 -11.38 -13.19
N GLN A 259 12.60 -10.92 -14.14
CA GLN A 259 12.50 -11.35 -15.54
C GLN A 259 13.13 -12.73 -15.75
N ASP A 260 14.16 -13.03 -14.96
CA ASP A 260 14.85 -14.31 -15.02
C ASP A 260 14.15 -15.36 -14.15
N ARG A 261 13.75 -16.46 -14.81
CA ARG A 261 13.14 -17.63 -14.17
C ARG A 261 14.17 -18.60 -13.57
N SER A 262 15.46 -18.33 -13.75
CA SER A 262 16.56 -19.10 -13.16
C SER A 262 16.80 -18.78 -11.68
N ASN A 263 16.19 -17.70 -11.17
CA ASN A 263 16.31 -17.31 -9.77
C ASN A 263 15.87 -18.46 -8.84
N PRO A 264 16.64 -18.77 -7.78
CA PRO A 264 16.28 -19.86 -6.88
C PRO A 264 14.98 -19.54 -6.13
N GLY A 265 13.97 -20.40 -6.30
CA GLY A 265 12.64 -20.18 -5.69
C GLY A 265 12.70 -20.00 -4.18
N TRP A 266 13.58 -20.73 -3.47
CA TRP A 266 13.76 -20.57 -2.03
C TRP A 266 14.16 -19.15 -1.62
N LEU A 267 14.99 -18.49 -2.43
CA LEU A 267 15.47 -17.15 -2.15
C LEU A 267 14.41 -16.10 -2.53
N VAL A 268 13.68 -16.32 -3.63
CA VAL A 268 12.54 -15.48 -4.04
C VAL A 268 11.49 -15.43 -2.92
N GLU A 269 11.04 -16.61 -2.46
CA GLU A 269 10.09 -16.75 -1.34
C GLU A 269 10.66 -16.26 -0.02
N GLY A 270 11.94 -16.55 0.24
CA GLY A 270 12.63 -16.15 1.45
C GLY A 270 12.78 -14.65 1.60
N VAL A 271 13.03 -13.92 0.51
CA VAL A 271 13.05 -12.44 0.53
C VAL A 271 11.65 -11.89 0.78
N ALA A 272 10.61 -12.46 0.16
CA ALA A 272 9.23 -12.05 0.41
C ALA A 272 8.83 -12.23 1.89
N ASP A 273 9.16 -13.38 2.48
CA ASP A 273 8.91 -13.61 3.90
C ASP A 273 9.87 -12.86 4.83
N TYR A 274 11.09 -12.52 4.39
CA TYR A 274 11.97 -11.64 5.15
C TYR A 274 11.30 -10.27 5.33
N ILE A 275 10.81 -9.69 4.22
CA ILE A 275 10.10 -8.41 4.27
C ILE A 275 8.84 -8.51 5.14
N ARG A 276 8.06 -9.58 4.98
CA ARG A 276 6.89 -9.83 5.82
C ARG A 276 7.27 -9.87 7.31
N PHE A 277 8.16 -10.76 7.71
CA PHE A 277 8.38 -11.08 9.12
C PHE A 277 9.40 -10.21 9.86
N PHE A 278 10.24 -9.47 9.14
CA PHE A 278 11.26 -8.61 9.76
C PHE A 278 11.04 -7.12 9.49
N LEU A 279 10.23 -6.74 8.50
CA LEU A 279 9.85 -5.33 8.26
C LEU A 279 8.37 -5.07 8.59
N PHE A 280 7.43 -5.86 8.06
CA PHE A 280 6.00 -5.60 8.24
C PHE A 280 5.46 -6.04 9.60
N GLU A 281 5.74 -7.28 10.01
CA GLU A 281 5.24 -7.87 11.27
C GLU A 281 6.37 -8.50 12.12
N PRO A 282 7.35 -7.70 12.57
CA PRO A 282 8.45 -8.18 13.41
C PRO A 282 7.93 -8.96 14.62
N GLY A 283 8.52 -10.12 14.86
CA GLY A 283 8.17 -11.02 15.97
C GLY A 283 7.06 -12.04 15.67
N LYS A 284 6.41 -11.99 14.50
CA LYS A 284 5.36 -12.96 14.13
C LYS A 284 5.86 -14.21 13.38
N ILE A 285 7.15 -14.32 13.11
CA ILE A 285 7.72 -15.45 12.36
C ILE A 285 7.52 -16.81 13.05
N GLY A 286 7.25 -16.84 14.36
CA GLY A 286 7.14 -18.07 15.16
C GLY A 286 8.48 -18.82 15.28
N PRO A 287 8.52 -19.93 16.04
CA PRO A 287 9.75 -20.70 16.20
C PRO A 287 10.15 -21.41 14.90
N ILE A 288 11.46 -21.45 14.63
CA ILE A 288 12.07 -22.27 13.57
C ILE A 288 12.56 -23.57 14.19
N ASN A 289 12.16 -24.71 13.62
CA ASN A 289 12.64 -26.02 14.08
C ASN A 289 14.08 -26.22 13.62
N ALA A 290 15.03 -26.17 14.57
CA ALA A 290 16.46 -26.31 14.30
C ALA A 290 16.83 -27.63 13.59
N GLU A 291 16.15 -28.74 13.88
CA GLU A 291 16.44 -30.05 13.28
C GLU A 291 16.08 -30.13 11.79
N ARG A 292 15.14 -29.28 11.35
CA ARG A 292 14.65 -29.24 9.96
C ARG A 292 15.05 -27.98 9.22
N ALA A 293 15.70 -27.04 9.91
CA ALA A 293 16.08 -25.76 9.34
C ALA A 293 17.18 -25.95 8.30
N HIS A 294 16.98 -25.34 7.13
CA HIS A 294 17.98 -25.24 6.09
C HIS A 294 17.76 -23.94 5.32
N TYR A 295 18.84 -23.30 4.87
CA TYR A 295 18.76 -21.99 4.21
C TYR A 295 17.82 -21.94 3.01
N ASP A 296 17.67 -23.06 2.29
CA ASP A 296 16.81 -23.22 1.11
C ASP A 296 15.41 -23.78 1.43
N GLY A 297 15.00 -23.79 2.71
CA GLY A 297 13.69 -24.27 3.15
C GLY A 297 12.49 -23.41 2.72
N SER A 298 12.72 -22.35 1.92
CA SER A 298 11.77 -21.33 1.48
C SER A 298 11.07 -20.58 2.62
N TYR A 299 10.30 -19.56 2.26
CA TYR A 299 9.35 -18.87 3.17
C TYR A 299 10.02 -18.49 4.51
N ARG A 300 9.29 -18.69 5.62
CA ARG A 300 9.71 -18.45 7.02
C ARG A 300 11.10 -18.99 7.34
N THR A 301 11.46 -20.18 6.87
CA THR A 301 12.75 -20.81 7.19
C THR A 301 13.89 -20.03 6.55
N THR A 302 13.80 -19.78 5.24
CA THR A 302 14.79 -18.95 4.54
C THR A 302 14.80 -17.53 5.07
N ALA A 303 13.63 -16.93 5.36
CA ALA A 303 13.55 -15.58 5.91
C ALA A 303 14.33 -15.45 7.23
N ALA A 304 14.22 -16.44 8.12
CA ALA A 304 14.98 -16.47 9.38
C ALA A 304 16.49 -16.62 9.16
N PHE A 305 16.90 -17.44 8.19
CA PHE A 305 18.30 -17.54 7.77
C PHE A 305 18.82 -16.20 7.23
N LEU A 306 18.08 -15.57 6.30
CA LEU A 306 18.46 -14.30 5.70
C LEU A 306 18.57 -13.19 6.76
N ALA A 307 17.68 -13.17 7.75
CA ALA A 307 17.77 -12.23 8.86
C ALA A 307 19.01 -12.46 9.73
N TYR A 308 19.35 -13.71 10.03
CA TYR A 308 20.59 -14.03 10.73
C TYR A 308 21.82 -13.52 9.98
N VAL A 309 21.87 -13.75 8.66
CA VAL A 309 23.02 -13.33 7.84
C VAL A 309 23.07 -11.80 7.72
N ALA A 310 21.94 -11.13 7.49
CA ALA A 310 21.87 -9.69 7.35
C ALA A 310 22.29 -8.97 8.64
N ASP A 311 21.82 -9.44 9.80
CA ASP A 311 22.17 -8.88 11.10
C ASP A 311 23.67 -9.03 11.41
N LYS A 312 24.24 -10.20 11.08
CA LYS A 312 25.61 -10.53 11.46
C LYS A 312 26.68 -10.02 10.50
N TYR A 313 26.38 -9.97 9.20
CA TYR A 313 27.38 -9.75 8.15
C TYR A 313 27.14 -8.47 7.35
N ASP A 314 25.92 -8.23 6.89
CA ASP A 314 25.61 -7.10 6.01
C ASP A 314 24.14 -6.70 6.09
N PRO A 315 23.79 -5.57 6.74
CA PRO A 315 22.42 -5.08 6.81
C PRO A 315 21.78 -4.78 5.44
N SER A 316 22.59 -4.63 4.38
CA SER A 316 22.15 -4.42 3.00
C SER A 316 22.08 -5.69 2.16
N LEU A 317 22.27 -6.87 2.77
CA LEU A 317 22.24 -8.17 2.10
C LEU A 317 20.98 -8.34 1.23
N ILE A 318 19.80 -8.05 1.78
CA ILE A 318 18.52 -8.28 1.11
C ILE A 318 18.38 -7.42 -0.15
N SER A 319 18.69 -6.13 -0.06
CA SER A 319 18.62 -5.25 -1.22
C SER A 319 19.61 -5.69 -2.31
N LYS A 320 20.84 -6.08 -1.93
CA LYS A 320 21.87 -6.55 -2.88
C LYS A 320 21.47 -7.85 -3.57
N LEU A 321 20.96 -8.84 -2.83
CA LEU A 321 20.47 -10.10 -3.39
C LEU A 321 19.27 -9.86 -4.33
N ASN A 322 18.32 -9.01 -3.93
CA ASN A 322 17.21 -8.60 -4.76
C ASN A 322 17.69 -7.93 -6.07
N THR A 323 18.69 -7.04 -6.01
CA THR A 323 19.27 -6.42 -7.20
C THR A 323 19.89 -7.45 -8.13
N MET A 324 20.71 -8.36 -7.61
CA MET A 324 21.33 -9.44 -8.40
C MET A 324 20.28 -10.35 -9.05
N MET A 325 19.23 -10.74 -8.32
CA MET A 325 18.14 -11.56 -8.86
C MET A 325 17.33 -10.83 -9.93
N ARG A 326 17.08 -9.53 -9.75
CA ARG A 326 16.37 -8.70 -10.72
C ARG A 326 17.15 -8.50 -12.01
N GLU A 327 18.46 -8.36 -11.92
CA GLU A 327 19.36 -8.19 -13.05
C GLU A 327 19.75 -9.52 -13.72
N GLY A 328 19.36 -10.66 -13.16
CA GLY A 328 19.73 -11.99 -13.66
C GLY A 328 21.22 -12.31 -13.48
N THR A 329 21.88 -11.65 -12.52
CA THR A 329 23.31 -11.82 -12.24
C THR A 329 23.57 -12.65 -10.98
N TYR A 330 22.51 -13.03 -10.26
CA TYR A 330 22.63 -13.87 -9.06
C TYR A 330 23.33 -15.20 -9.35
N LYS A 331 24.26 -15.56 -8.46
CA LYS A 331 24.94 -16.86 -8.40
C LYS A 331 25.14 -17.23 -6.93
N ASP A 332 25.24 -18.52 -6.62
CA ASP A 332 25.46 -19.00 -5.24
C ASP A 332 26.69 -18.39 -4.56
N GLN A 333 27.68 -17.99 -5.36
CA GLN A 333 28.89 -17.31 -4.92
C GLN A 333 28.62 -15.91 -4.33
N ALA A 334 27.46 -15.30 -4.60
CA ALA A 334 27.07 -13.99 -4.08
C ALA A 334 27.15 -13.93 -2.55
N PHE A 335 26.73 -14.98 -1.83
CA PHE A 335 26.85 -15.01 -0.38
C PHE A 335 28.30 -14.89 0.09
N LYS A 336 29.25 -15.53 -0.61
CA LYS A 336 30.67 -15.46 -0.27
C LYS A 336 31.29 -14.13 -0.65
N GLU A 337 30.85 -13.51 -1.74
CA GLU A 337 31.28 -12.15 -2.11
C GLU A 337 30.80 -11.11 -1.09
N LEU A 338 29.57 -11.26 -0.57
CA LEU A 338 28.96 -10.32 0.35
C LEU A 338 29.39 -10.52 1.82
N THR A 339 29.66 -11.76 2.23
CA THR A 339 29.87 -12.11 3.65
C THR A 339 31.25 -12.72 3.94
N GLY A 340 32.01 -13.08 2.91
CA GLY A 340 33.24 -13.87 3.02
C GLY A 340 33.02 -15.39 3.19
N LYS A 341 31.77 -15.85 3.35
CA LYS A 341 31.41 -17.26 3.54
C LYS A 341 30.43 -17.76 2.49
N THR A 342 30.58 -19.01 2.08
CA THR A 342 29.60 -19.69 1.23
C THR A 342 28.25 -19.81 1.93
N VAL A 343 27.16 -19.94 1.16
CA VAL A 343 25.82 -20.13 1.73
C VAL A 343 25.75 -21.37 2.65
N HIS A 344 26.49 -22.43 2.33
CA HIS A 344 26.58 -23.64 3.17
C HIS A 344 27.30 -23.39 4.51
N GLU A 345 28.40 -22.64 4.51
CA GLU A 345 29.09 -22.27 5.76
C GLU A 345 28.22 -21.37 6.64
N LEU A 346 27.45 -20.45 6.02
CA LEU A 346 26.49 -19.59 6.73
C LEU A 346 25.33 -20.41 7.31
N ASP A 347 24.81 -21.38 6.55
CA ASP A 347 23.73 -22.27 6.99
C ASP A 347 24.15 -23.14 8.18
N GLU A 348 25.32 -23.76 8.13
CA GLU A 348 25.88 -24.50 9.26
C GLU A 348 26.02 -23.62 10.52
N GLU A 349 26.48 -22.39 10.34
CA GLU A 349 26.64 -21.45 11.43
C GLU A 349 25.30 -21.00 12.03
N TRP A 350 24.32 -20.71 11.17
CA TRP A 350 22.96 -20.35 11.56
C TRP A 350 22.28 -21.48 12.32
N ARG A 351 22.34 -22.73 11.83
CA ARG A 351 21.76 -23.89 12.52
C ARG A 351 22.36 -24.10 13.91
N LYS A 352 23.68 -23.97 14.06
CA LYS A 352 24.35 -24.01 15.38
C LYS A 352 23.90 -22.90 16.31
N ALA A 353 23.47 -21.75 15.78
CA ALA A 353 22.92 -20.65 16.58
C ALA A 353 21.48 -20.92 17.02
N LEU A 354 20.70 -21.72 16.27
CA LEU A 354 19.33 -22.11 16.65
C LEU A 354 19.28 -23.15 17.80
N GLU A 355 20.36 -23.90 18.01
CA GLU A 355 20.46 -24.92 19.08
C GLU A 355 20.79 -24.33 20.45
N ARG A 356 21.14 -23.04 20.52
CA ARG A 356 21.53 -22.31 21.74
C ARG A 356 20.38 -21.48 22.27
#